data_AF-A0A9E4RBX4-F1
#
_entry.id   AF-A0A9E4RBX4-F1
#
_cell.length_a   1.000
_cell.length_b   1.000
_cell.length_c   1.000
_cell.angle_alpha   90.00
_cell.angle_beta   90.00
_cell.angle_gamma   90.00
#
_symmetry.space_group_name_H-M   'P 1'
#
loop_
_entity.id
_entity.type
_entity.pdbx_description
1 polymer ?
#
loop_
_entity_poly.entity_id
_entity_poly.type
_entity_poly.pdbx_seq_one_letter_code
_entity_poly.pdbx_strand_id
1 'polypeptide(L)' 'MDFLALLWNEVITKPMTNGLLLLYVVLAGNLGLAIIAFTIVMRVLTYPLVVRQLRQTRRMQQL' A
#
# COMPACT_ATOMS: atom_id res chain seq x y z
N MET A 1 -9.38 -12.29 23.03
CA MET A 1 -8.73 -12.44 21.71
C MET A 1 -9.26 -11.43 20.67
N ASP A 2 -10.16 -10.52 21.09
CA ASP A 2 -10.88 -9.63 20.17
C ASP A 2 -10.18 -8.29 19.91
N PHE A 3 -9.36 -7.81 20.84
CA PHE A 3 -8.66 -6.52 20.70
C PHE A 3 -7.68 -6.49 19.50
N LEU A 4 -6.92 -7.57 19.32
CA LEU A 4 -6.01 -7.70 18.16
C LEU A 4 -6.79 -7.78 16.85
N ALA A 5 -7.95 -8.45 16.84
CA ALA A 5 -8.81 -8.54 15.67
C ALA A 5 -9.44 -7.17 15.32
N LEU A 6 -9.85 -6.40 16.32
CA LEU A 6 -10.36 -5.03 16.13
C LEU A 6 -9.27 -4.11 15.57
N LEU A 7 -8.07 -4.13 16.14
CA LEU A 7 -6.94 -3.36 15.62
C LEU A 7 -6.61 -3.74 14.18
N TRP A 8 -6.57 -5.04 13.86
CA TRP A 8 -6.33 -5.51 12.51
C TRP A 8 -7.37 -4.99 11.51
N ASN A 9 -8.64 -5.08 11.87
CA ASN A 9 -9.73 -4.66 11.00
C ASN A 9 -9.74 -3.13 10.77
N GLU A 10 -9.58 -2.34 11.84
CA GLU A 10 -9.63 -0.88 11.74
C GLU A 10 -8.39 -0.27 11.08
N VAL A 11 -7.19 -0.79 11.38
CA VAL A 11 -5.93 -0.19 10.93
C VAL A 11 -5.49 -0.68 9.55
N ILE A 12 -5.81 -1.93 9.20
CA ILE A 12 -5.32 -2.54 7.96
C ILE A 12 -6.48 -2.81 7.01
N THR A 13 -7.46 -3.62 7.43
CA THR A 13 -8.51 -4.09 6.51
C THR A 13 -9.37 -2.96 5.97
N LYS A 14 -9.96 -2.14 6.84
CA LYS A 14 -10.82 -1.02 6.44
C LYS A 14 -10.15 -0.02 5.50
N PRO A 15 -8.97 0.54 5.80
CA PRO A 15 -8.34 1.51 4.90
C PRO A 15 -7.93 0.89 3.56
N MET A 16 -7.49 -0.37 3.53
CA MET A 16 -7.19 -1.07 2.28
C MET A 16 -8.44 -1.24 1.42
N THR A 17 -9.54 -1.75 1.99
CA THR A 17 -10.79 -1.96 1.27
C THR A 17 -11.42 -0.64 0.85
N ASN A 18 -11.48 0.35 1.74
CA ASN A 18 -12.08 1.65 1.44
C ASN A 18 -11.26 2.44 0.41
N GLY A 19 -9.92 2.38 0.47
CA GLY A 19 -9.05 2.98 -0.54
C GLY A 19 -9.27 2.38 -1.93
N LEU A 20 -9.42 1.05 -2.02
CA LEU A 20 -9.71 0.36 -3.26
C LEU A 20 -11.12 0.70 -3.79
N LEU A 21 -12.12 0.79 -2.91
CA LEU A 21 -13.49 1.19 -3.25
C LEU A 21 -13.55 2.64 -3.74
N LEU A 22 -12.79 3.55 -3.13
CA LEU A 22 -12.71 4.95 -3.54
C LEU A 22 -12.14 5.05 -4.95
N LEU A 23 -11.06 4.31 -5.24
CA LEU A 23 -10.50 4.23 -6.58
C LEU A 23 -11.46 3.57 -7.58
N TYR A 24 -12.21 2.56 -7.15
CA TYR A 24 -13.22 1.90 -7.97
C TYR A 24 -14.33 2.86 -8.41
N VAL A 25 -14.84 3.68 -7.50
CA VAL A 25 -15.88 4.69 -7.81
C VAL A 25 -15.31 5.78 -8.73
N VAL A 26 -14.09 6.26 -8.48
CA VAL A 26 -13.44 7.28 -9.30
C VAL A 26 -13.13 6.77 -10.72
N LEU A 27 -12.81 5.49 -10.88
CA LEU A 27 -12.50 4.86 -12.16
C LEU A 27 -13.74 4.22 -12.83
N ALA A 28 -14.90 4.84 -12.64
CA ALA A 28 -16.16 4.49 -13.32
C ALA A 28 -16.60 3.03 -13.14
N GLY A 29 -16.30 2.42 -11.99
CA GLY A 29 -16.71 1.06 -11.66
C GLY A 29 -15.89 -0.03 -12.35
N ASN A 30 -14.67 0.27 -12.82
CA ASN A 30 -13.76 -0.73 -13.37
C ASN A 30 -12.80 -1.24 -12.28
N LEU A 31 -13.00 -2.49 -11.84
CA LEU A 31 -12.20 -3.11 -10.79
C LEU A 31 -10.74 -3.35 -11.22
N GLY A 32 -10.49 -3.65 -12.49
CA GLY A 32 -9.12 -3.84 -13.00
C GLY A 32 -8.31 -2.55 -12.96
N LEU A 33 -8.89 -1.43 -13.41
CA LEU A 33 -8.22 -0.13 -13.34
C LEU A 33 -8.03 0.31 -11.89
N ALA A 34 -9.01 0.06 -11.01
CA ALA A 34 -8.92 0.40 -9.59
C ALA A 34 -7.72 -0.29 -8.91
N ILE A 35 -7.50 -1.58 -9.18
CA ILE A 35 -6.35 -2.32 -8.66
C ILE A 35 -5.03 -1.75 -9.18
N ILE A 36 -4.94 -1.45 -10.49
CA ILE A 36 -3.72 -0.88 -11.08
C ILE A 36 -3.42 0.49 -10.44
N ALA A 37 -4.41 1.35 -10.34
CA ALA A 37 -4.27 2.66 -9.71
C ALA A 37 -3.85 2.53 -8.24
N PHE A 38 -4.47 1.62 -7.48
CA PHE A 38 -4.11 1.35 -6.08
C PHE A 38 -2.65 0.90 -5.95
N THR A 39 -2.22 0.01 -6.84
CA THR A 39 -0.83 -0.49 -6.88
C THR A 39 0.17 0.64 -7.16
N ILE A 40 -0.16 1.55 -8.09
CA ILE A 40 0.69 2.71 -8.39
C ILE A 40 0.78 3.65 -7.19
N VAL A 41 -0.35 3.99 -6.55
CA VAL A 41 -0.40 4.84 -5.36
C VAL A 41 0.47 4.25 -4.24
N MET A 42 0.27 2.96 -3.94
CA MET A 42 1.07 2.26 -2.93
C MET A 42 2.56 2.23 -3.28
N ARG A 43 2.90 2.09 -4.57
CA ARG A 43 4.30 2.10 -5.03
C ARG A 43 4.96 3.47 -4.87
N VAL A 44 4.23 4.55 -5.12
CA VAL A 44 4.73 5.93 -4.89
C VAL A 44 4.94 6.18 -3.40
N LEU A 45 4.00 5.76 -2.55
CA LEU A 45 4.12 5.89 -1.10
C LEU A 45 5.32 5.10 -0.53
N THR A 46 5.58 3.91 -1.06
CA THR A 46 6.69 3.04 -0.61
C THR A 46 8.02 3.33 -1.30
N TYR A 47 8.04 4.06 -2.41
CA TYR A 47 9.26 4.42 -3.15
C TYR A 47 10.37 5.03 -2.27
N PRO A 48 10.14 6.04 -1.41
CA PRO A 48 11.20 6.61 -0.57
C PRO A 48 11.80 5.58 0.39
N LEU A 49 11.00 4.64 0.88
CA LEU A 49 11.45 3.54 1.73
C LEU A 49 12.36 2.59 0.95
N VAL A 50 11.96 2.22 -0.27
CA VAL A 50 12.76 1.36 -1.17
C VAL A 50 14.09 2.02 -1.52
N VAL A 51 14.11 3.32 -1.81
CA VAL A 51 15.35 4.07 -2.09
C VAL A 51 16.29 4.08 -0.89
N ARG A 52 15.74 4.23 0.33
CA ARG A 52 16.53 4.14 1.57
C ARG A 52 17.13 2.75 1.77
N GLN A 53 16.34 1.70 1.54
CA GLN A 53 16.80 0.31 1.61
C GLN A 53 17.92 0.03 0.59
N LEU A 54 17.74 0.42 -0.67
CA LEU A 54 18.75 0.25 -1.72
C LEU A 54 20.08 0.95 -1.38
N ARG A 55 20.01 2.15 -0.79
CA ARG A 55 21.21 2.87 -0.35
C ARG A 55 21.94 2.12 0.77
N GLN A 56 21.21 1.55 1.73
CA GLN A 56 21.80 0.74 2.80
C GLN A 56 22.45 -0.52 2.25
N THR A 57 21.80 -1.24 1.32
CA THR A 57 22.37 -2.42 0.68
C THR A 57 23.67 -2.12 -0.06
N ARG A 58 23.74 -1.00 -0.80
CA ARG A 58 24.98 -0.58 -1.50
C ARG A 58 26.13 -0.28 -0.53
N ARG A 59 25.85 0.32 0.62
CA ARG A 59 26.87 0.58 1.65
C ARG A 59 27.41 -0.71 2.25
N MET A 60 26.56 -1.73 2.44
CA MET A 60 26.99 -3.03 2.93
C MET A 60 27.91 -3.77 1.93
N GLN A 61 27.72 -3.55 0.62
CA GLN A 61 28.56 -4.15 -0.42
C GLN A 61 29.92 -3.45 -0.61
N GLN A 62 30.07 -2.22 -0.09
CA GLN A 62 31.33 -1.45 -0.15
C GLN A 62 32.23 -1.67 1.08
N LEU A 63 31.75 -2.42 2.07
CA LEU A 63 32.53 -2.94 3.20
C LEU A 63 33.14 -4.29 2.85
#